data_AF-A0A7C4UAZ8-F1
#
_entry.id   AF-A0A7C4UAZ8-F1
#
_cell.length_a   1.000
_cell.length_b   1.000
_cell.length_c   1.000
_cell.angle_alpha   90.00
_cell.angle_beta   90.00
_cell.angle_gamma   90.00
#
_symmetry.space_group_name_H-M   'P 1'
#
loop_
_entity.id
_entity.type
_entity.pdbx_description
1 polymer ?
#
loop_
_entity_poly.entity_id
_entity_poly.type
_entity_poly.pdbx_seq_one_letter_code
_entity_poly.pdbx_strand_id
1 'polypeptide(L)'
;MNTAIALLLQVATTILLNIGQNNSLPVATKMNAINVVEHSIQIATQAEAMNDIHFQIPKNNGIWPNALDLKQTAYRETNGSWAPISNNLSIVDNTISFGDINNDGFDDASVVIKQINPDKSVNYFLALMLNQGNILFNIANVQLGSSIQIFDHKIMNNEISYDMQIGNSAQKVYNYELFGNQAITL
;
A
#
# COMPACT_ATOMS: atom_id res chain seq x y z
N MET A 1 13.89 6.69 13.75
CA MET A 1 13.93 5.22 13.55
C MET A 1 14.29 4.51 14.85
N ASN A 2 13.36 3.77 15.42
CA ASN A 2 13.65 2.83 16.50
C ASN A 2 14.51 1.70 15.91
N THR A 3 15.76 1.59 16.36
CA THR A 3 16.77 0.67 15.79
C THR A 3 16.34 -0.80 15.84
N ALA A 4 15.47 -1.17 16.79
CA ALA A 4 14.93 -2.52 16.89
C ALA A 4 13.98 -2.89 15.73
N ILE A 5 13.08 -1.98 15.33
CA ILE A 5 12.11 -2.22 14.24
C ILE A 5 12.83 -2.35 12.90
N ALA A 6 13.83 -1.48 12.66
CA ALA A 6 14.66 -1.53 11.47
C ALA A 6 15.44 -2.86 11.34
N LEU A 7 16.00 -3.35 12.45
CA LEU A 7 16.69 -4.64 12.49
C LEU A 7 15.72 -5.81 12.25
N LEU A 8 14.53 -5.76 12.85
CA LEU A 8 13.47 -6.77 12.62
C LEU A 8 13.05 -6.81 11.15
N LEU A 9 12.85 -5.66 10.52
CA LEU A 9 12.55 -5.57 9.07
C LEU A 9 13.66 -6.15 8.21
N GLN A 10 14.93 -5.86 8.54
CA GLN A 10 16.07 -6.38 7.80
C GLN A 10 16.21 -7.91 7.94
N VAL A 11 15.99 -8.44 9.14
CA VAL A 11 15.99 -9.88 9.41
C VAL A 11 14.84 -10.56 8.67
N ALA A 12 13.63 -10.01 8.76
CA ALA A 12 12.45 -10.54 8.07
C ALA A 12 12.68 -10.58 6.56
N THR A 13 13.15 -9.50 5.95
CA THR A 13 13.47 -9.45 4.52
C THR A 13 14.51 -10.50 4.13
N THR A 14 15.54 -10.70 4.96
CA THR A 14 16.57 -11.71 4.73
C THR A 14 16.00 -13.13 4.77
N ILE A 15 15.11 -13.41 5.74
CA ILE A 15 14.43 -14.70 5.85
C ILE A 15 13.55 -14.92 4.62
N LEU A 16 12.80 -13.90 4.18
CA LEU A 16 11.94 -13.96 2.99
C LEU A 16 12.70 -14.39 1.73
N LEU A 17 13.85 -13.73 1.48
CA LEU A 17 14.71 -14.04 0.34
C LEU A 17 15.27 -15.47 0.41
N ASN A 18 15.71 -15.91 1.58
CA ASN A 18 16.26 -17.26 1.77
C ASN A 18 15.20 -18.35 1.59
N ILE A 19 13.98 -18.15 2.11
CA ILE A 19 12.86 -19.06 1.87
C ILE A 19 12.52 -19.10 0.38
N GLY A 20 12.44 -17.93 -0.26
CA GLY A 20 12.18 -17.77 -1.69
C GLY A 20 13.14 -18.54 -2.60
N GLN A 21 14.40 -18.70 -2.19
CA GLN A 21 15.45 -19.40 -2.95
C GLN A 21 15.62 -20.87 -2.56
N ASN A 22 14.97 -21.34 -1.49
CA ASN A 22 15.13 -22.71 -1.03
C ASN A 22 14.22 -23.68 -1.81
N ASN A 23 14.82 -24.39 -2.76
CA ASN A 23 14.14 -25.41 -3.58
C ASN A 23 13.87 -26.73 -2.85
N SER A 24 14.38 -26.91 -1.63
CA SER A 24 14.18 -28.13 -0.85
C SER A 24 12.93 -28.10 0.02
N LEU A 25 12.35 -26.91 0.24
CA LEU A 25 11.11 -26.77 1.01
C LEU A 25 9.89 -27.17 0.17
N PRO A 26 8.93 -27.93 0.74
CA PRO A 26 7.63 -28.12 0.11
C PRO A 26 6.97 -26.77 -0.18
N VAL A 27 6.27 -26.67 -1.32
CA VAL A 27 5.62 -25.42 -1.78
C VAL A 27 4.72 -24.83 -0.69
N ALA A 28 3.88 -25.65 -0.05
CA ALA A 28 3.00 -25.19 1.03
C ALA A 28 3.77 -24.61 2.23
N THR A 29 4.90 -25.21 2.61
CA THR A 29 5.75 -24.71 3.70
C THR A 29 6.40 -23.38 3.31
N LYS A 30 6.86 -23.27 2.07
CA LYS A 30 7.45 -22.04 1.52
C LYS A 30 6.45 -20.89 1.54
N MET A 31 5.22 -21.13 1.06
CA MET A 31 4.14 -20.13 1.06
C MET A 31 3.76 -19.69 2.46
N ASN A 32 3.58 -20.62 3.41
CA ASN A 32 3.26 -20.27 4.79
C ASN A 32 4.36 -19.40 5.42
N ALA A 33 5.63 -19.73 5.16
CA ALA A 33 6.75 -18.99 5.71
C ALA A 33 6.91 -17.61 5.05
N ILE A 34 6.64 -17.48 3.75
CA ILE A 34 6.54 -16.19 3.05
C ILE A 34 5.46 -15.32 3.70
N ASN A 35 4.22 -15.83 3.83
CA ASN A 35 3.10 -15.07 4.39
C ASN A 35 3.39 -14.55 5.81
N VAL A 36 3.94 -15.41 6.69
CA VAL A 36 4.30 -14.99 8.07
C VAL A 36 5.32 -13.86 8.06
N VAL A 37 6.31 -13.92 7.18
CA VAL A 37 7.36 -12.92 7.10
C VAL A 37 6.83 -11.62 6.50
N GLU A 38 5.97 -11.68 5.49
CA GLU A 38 5.32 -10.51 4.91
C GLU A 38 4.42 -9.80 5.91
N HIS A 39 3.56 -10.54 6.63
CA HIS A 39 2.73 -9.96 7.69
C HIS A 39 3.58 -9.30 8.78
N SER A 40 4.72 -9.92 9.14
CA SER A 40 5.66 -9.34 10.10
C SER A 40 6.24 -8.01 9.60
N ILE A 41 6.61 -7.93 8.32
CA ILE A 41 7.10 -6.71 7.67
C ILE A 41 6.03 -5.62 7.68
N GLN A 42 4.78 -5.98 7.36
CA GLN A 42 3.66 -5.05 7.31
C GLN A 42 3.35 -4.47 8.70
N ILE A 43 3.25 -5.31 9.74
CA ILE A 43 3.03 -4.88 11.13
C ILE A 43 4.17 -3.98 11.60
N ALA A 44 5.42 -4.36 11.32
CA ALA A 44 6.58 -3.55 11.69
C ALA A 44 6.57 -2.18 10.98
N THR A 45 6.19 -2.16 9.71
CA THR A 45 6.07 -0.93 8.91
C THR A 45 4.97 -0.01 9.46
N GLN A 46 3.80 -0.57 9.82
CA GLN A 46 2.73 0.19 10.47
C GLN A 46 3.21 0.77 11.80
N ALA A 47 3.84 -0.04 12.65
CA ALA A 47 4.35 0.40 13.95
C ALA A 47 5.40 1.50 13.83
N GLU A 48 6.28 1.43 12.83
CA GLU A 48 7.24 2.49 12.53
C GLU A 48 6.51 3.78 12.13
N ALA A 49 5.60 3.70 11.15
CA ALA A 49 4.87 4.85 10.66
C ALA A 49 4.04 5.55 11.74
N MET A 50 3.39 4.80 12.63
CA MET A 50 2.59 5.36 13.72
C MET A 50 3.41 6.20 14.71
N ASN A 51 4.74 5.99 14.79
CA ASN A 51 5.61 6.85 15.60
C ASN A 51 5.88 8.21 14.93
N ASP A 52 5.81 8.27 13.60
CA ASP A 52 6.11 9.46 12.80
C ASP A 52 4.84 10.25 12.42
N ILE A 53 3.66 9.66 12.61
CA ILE A 53 2.37 10.32 12.40
C ILE A 53 1.99 11.11 13.67
N HIS A 54 1.92 12.44 13.54
CA HIS A 54 1.62 13.35 14.64
C HIS A 54 0.22 13.99 14.57
N PHE A 55 -0.72 13.31 13.91
CA PHE A 55 -2.13 13.70 13.83
C PHE A 55 -3.02 12.48 14.08
N GLN A 56 -4.28 12.72 14.46
CA GLN A 56 -5.21 11.62 14.75
C GLN A 56 -5.61 10.89 13.47
N ILE A 57 -5.44 9.57 13.48
CA ILE A 57 -6.05 8.66 12.51
C ILE A 57 -7.21 7.96 13.23
N PRO A 58 -8.45 8.08 12.72
CA PRO A 58 -9.58 7.42 13.33
C PRO A 58 -9.47 5.91 13.16
N LYS A 59 -9.87 5.20 14.21
CA LYS A 59 -10.07 3.76 14.18
C LYS A 59 -11.52 3.48 13.80
N ASN A 60 -11.75 2.75 12.72
CA ASN A 60 -13.09 2.38 12.29
C ASN A 60 -13.50 1.05 12.95
N ASN A 61 -14.30 1.09 14.02
CA ASN A 61 -14.78 -0.13 14.67
C ASN A 61 -15.83 -0.92 13.85
N GLY A 62 -16.13 -0.49 12.63
CA GLY A 62 -16.91 -1.24 11.65
C GLY A 62 -16.14 -2.44 11.08
N ILE A 63 -16.87 -3.33 10.42
CA ILE A 63 -16.34 -4.61 9.89
C ILE A 63 -15.54 -4.40 8.60
N TRP A 64 -15.78 -3.30 7.87
CA TRP A 64 -15.20 -3.05 6.56
C TRP A 64 -14.63 -1.63 6.47
N PRO A 65 -13.47 -1.44 5.81
CA PRO A 65 -13.01 -0.11 5.47
C PRO A 65 -14.03 0.60 4.57
N ASN A 66 -14.09 1.91 4.66
CA ASN A 66 -14.97 2.70 3.82
C ASN A 66 -14.25 3.95 3.26
N ALA A 67 -14.88 4.60 2.28
CA ALA A 67 -14.28 5.75 1.60
C ALA A 67 -14.06 6.97 2.53
N LEU A 68 -14.78 7.06 3.65
CA LEU A 68 -14.55 8.10 4.65
C LEU A 68 -13.27 7.84 5.44
N ASP A 69 -12.97 6.58 5.79
CA ASP A 69 -11.74 6.21 6.49
C ASP A 69 -10.50 6.57 5.65
N LEU A 70 -10.56 6.34 4.33
CA LEU A 70 -9.50 6.75 3.40
C LEU A 70 -9.28 8.26 3.40
N LYS A 71 -10.33 9.07 3.56
CA LYS A 71 -10.18 10.54 3.65
C LYS A 71 -9.55 11.01 4.96
N GLN A 72 -9.46 10.13 5.96
CA GLN A 72 -9.02 10.44 7.32
C GLN A 72 -7.71 9.72 7.71
N THR A 73 -7.14 8.91 6.82
CA THR A 73 -5.86 8.22 7.03
C THR A 73 -4.65 9.12 6.74
N ALA A 74 -3.46 8.60 7.05
CA ALA A 74 -2.19 9.18 6.67
C ALA A 74 -1.68 8.57 5.35
N TYR A 75 -1.19 9.43 4.48
CA TYR A 75 -0.53 9.07 3.23
C TYR A 75 0.93 9.47 3.29
N ARG A 76 1.79 8.64 2.67
CA ARG A 76 3.21 8.93 2.58
C ARG A 76 3.51 9.80 1.37
N GLU A 77 4.04 10.99 1.61
CA GLU A 77 4.46 11.91 0.56
C GLU A 77 5.81 11.50 -0.07
N THR A 78 6.14 12.07 -1.22
CA THR A 78 7.41 11.84 -1.94
C THR A 78 8.68 12.15 -1.13
N ASN A 79 8.60 13.09 -0.19
CA ASN A 79 9.70 13.44 0.73
C ASN A 79 9.80 12.45 1.92
N GLY A 80 8.92 11.44 1.98
CA GLY A 80 8.86 10.45 3.04
C GLY A 80 8.04 10.85 4.27
N SER A 81 7.51 12.08 4.36
CA SER A 81 6.65 12.49 5.48
C SER A 81 5.24 11.95 5.36
N TRP A 82 4.57 11.83 6.50
CA TRP A 82 3.17 11.46 6.59
C TRP A 82 2.28 12.69 6.62
N ALA A 83 1.27 12.74 5.77
CA ALA A 83 0.32 13.84 5.70
C ALA A 83 -1.12 13.33 5.58
N PRO A 84 -2.11 14.02 6.17
CA PRO A 84 -3.51 13.77 5.88
C PRO A 84 -3.89 14.36 4.51
N ILE A 85 -5.08 14.02 4.03
CA ILE A 85 -5.68 14.68 2.87
C ILE A 85 -5.78 16.20 3.11
N SER A 86 -5.38 16.98 2.11
CA SER A 86 -5.31 18.44 2.14
C SER A 86 -5.44 19.03 0.73
N ASN A 87 -5.25 20.35 0.58
CA ASN A 87 -5.28 21.00 -0.73
C ASN A 87 -4.16 20.52 -1.68
N ASN A 88 -3.03 20.04 -1.14
CA ASN A 88 -1.90 19.55 -1.92
C ASN A 88 -1.84 18.03 -2.02
N LEU A 89 -2.76 17.32 -1.36
CA LEU A 89 -2.81 15.86 -1.35
C LEU A 89 -4.27 15.41 -1.30
N SER A 90 -4.79 14.89 -2.39
CA SER A 90 -6.20 14.55 -2.52
C SER A 90 -6.38 13.17 -3.14
N ILE A 91 -7.41 12.44 -2.72
CA ILE A 91 -7.86 11.23 -3.42
C ILE A 91 -8.44 11.64 -4.78
N VAL A 92 -8.10 10.89 -5.83
CA VAL A 92 -8.80 10.97 -7.12
C VAL A 92 -10.11 10.21 -6.96
N ASP A 93 -11.24 10.92 -7.08
CA ASP A 93 -12.57 10.33 -6.94
C ASP A 93 -12.76 9.16 -7.92
N ASN A 94 -13.55 8.16 -7.52
CA ASN A 94 -13.81 6.94 -8.30
C ASN A 94 -12.54 6.14 -8.66
N THR A 95 -11.56 6.08 -7.75
CA THR A 95 -10.36 5.23 -7.90
C THR A 95 -10.15 4.27 -6.72
N ILE A 96 -11.14 4.21 -5.83
CA ILE A 96 -11.10 3.43 -4.59
C ILE A 96 -11.59 2.01 -4.88
N SER A 97 -10.73 1.02 -4.68
CA SER A 97 -11.13 -0.40 -4.61
C SER A 97 -10.96 -0.91 -3.18
N PHE A 98 -11.84 -1.82 -2.79
CA PHE A 98 -11.73 -2.61 -1.57
C PHE A 98 -11.57 -4.08 -1.93
N GLY A 99 -10.85 -4.81 -1.07
CA GLY A 99 -10.60 -6.24 -1.19
C GLY A 99 -9.38 -6.62 -0.38
N ASP A 100 -9.18 -7.91 -0.12
CA ASP A 100 -8.06 -8.41 0.67
C ASP A 100 -6.75 -8.41 -0.15
N ILE A 101 -5.81 -7.53 0.19
CA ILE A 101 -4.52 -7.40 -0.51
C ILE A 101 -3.49 -8.37 0.07
N ASN A 102 -3.45 -8.56 1.39
CA ASN A 102 -2.41 -9.35 2.07
C ASN A 102 -2.86 -10.76 2.55
N ASN A 103 -4.06 -11.18 2.16
CA ASN A 103 -4.69 -12.46 2.48
C ASN A 103 -4.84 -12.69 4.00
N ASP A 104 -5.11 -11.63 4.76
CA ASP A 104 -5.33 -11.72 6.21
C ASP A 104 -6.81 -11.90 6.61
N GLY A 105 -7.70 -11.93 5.62
CA GLY A 105 -9.14 -12.13 5.78
C GLY A 105 -9.92 -10.85 6.05
N PHE A 106 -9.28 -9.68 6.04
CA PHE A 106 -9.91 -8.37 6.13
C PHE A 106 -9.77 -7.62 4.80
N ASP A 107 -10.80 -6.85 4.42
CA ASP A 107 -10.64 -5.98 3.26
C ASP A 107 -9.64 -4.86 3.57
N ASP A 108 -8.75 -4.67 2.62
CA ASP A 108 -7.83 -3.58 2.45
C ASP A 108 -8.39 -2.57 1.44
N ALA A 109 -7.56 -1.62 1.01
CA ALA A 109 -7.94 -0.71 -0.07
C ALA A 109 -6.78 -0.35 -1.00
N SER A 110 -7.14 -0.01 -2.24
CA SER A 110 -6.26 0.68 -3.17
C SER A 110 -6.93 1.98 -3.61
N VAL A 111 -6.13 3.04 -3.73
CA VAL A 111 -6.64 4.35 -4.12
C VAL A 111 -5.58 5.13 -4.87
N VAL A 112 -5.99 5.95 -5.83
CA VAL A 112 -5.07 6.89 -6.46
C VAL A 112 -5.11 8.24 -5.74
N ILE A 113 -3.94 8.71 -5.34
CA ILE A 113 -3.75 10.03 -4.76
C ILE A 113 -3.10 10.97 -5.77
N LYS A 114 -3.55 12.22 -5.74
CA LYS A 114 -2.97 13.34 -6.47
C LYS A 114 -2.19 14.20 -5.47
N GLN A 115 -0.92 14.42 -5.73
CA GLN A 115 -0.06 15.32 -4.97
C GLN A 115 0.29 16.54 -5.82
N ILE A 116 0.18 17.73 -5.24
CA ILE A 116 0.62 19.01 -5.82
C ILE A 116 1.89 19.43 -5.07
N ASN A 117 3.02 19.40 -5.76
CA ASN A 117 4.31 19.75 -5.18
C ASN A 117 4.45 21.28 -4.96
N PRO A 118 5.45 21.74 -4.19
CA PRO A 118 5.68 23.17 -3.97
C PRO A 118 5.89 23.98 -5.27
N ASP A 119 6.48 23.36 -6.29
CA ASP A 119 6.69 23.93 -7.64
C ASP A 119 5.43 23.91 -8.53
N LYS A 120 4.28 23.50 -7.97
CA LYS A 120 2.99 23.33 -8.65
C LYS A 120 2.92 22.18 -9.66
N SER A 121 3.97 21.36 -9.78
CA SER A 121 3.87 20.11 -10.53
C SER A 121 2.90 19.16 -9.83
N VAL A 122 2.19 18.37 -10.64
CA VAL A 122 1.22 17.37 -10.17
C VAL A 122 1.82 16.00 -10.40
N ASN A 123 1.77 15.15 -9.38
CA ASN A 123 2.10 13.73 -9.47
C ASN A 123 0.92 12.90 -8.97
N TYR A 124 0.73 11.75 -9.59
CA TYR A 124 -0.24 10.76 -9.17
C TYR A 124 0.48 9.53 -8.62
N PHE A 125 -0.08 8.94 -7.57
CA PHE A 125 0.43 7.71 -6.96
C PHE A 125 -0.71 6.73 -6.73
N LEU A 126 -0.48 5.46 -7.02
CA LEU A 126 -1.29 4.38 -6.48
C LEU A 126 -0.84 4.13 -5.04
N ALA A 127 -1.75 4.32 -4.09
CA ALA A 127 -1.54 4.01 -2.68
C ALA A 127 -2.23 2.68 -2.35
N LEU A 128 -1.46 1.73 -1.84
CA LEU A 128 -1.99 0.51 -1.23
C LEU A 128 -2.15 0.75 0.27
N MET A 129 -3.30 0.34 0.81
CA MET A 129 -3.74 0.63 2.16
C MET A 129 -4.08 -0.69 2.85
N LEU A 130 -3.40 -1.01 3.95
CA LEU A 130 -3.75 -2.18 4.76
C LEU A 130 -4.70 -1.79 5.90
N ASN A 131 -5.68 -2.64 6.18
CA ASN A 131 -6.58 -2.51 7.30
C ASN A 131 -6.09 -3.34 8.50
N GLN A 132 -5.15 -2.78 9.26
CA GLN A 132 -4.55 -3.48 10.40
C GLN A 132 -5.09 -2.94 11.71
N GLY A 133 -5.85 -3.77 12.42
CA GLY A 133 -6.43 -3.40 13.71
C GLY A 133 -7.47 -2.29 13.60
N ASN A 134 -8.23 -2.27 12.50
CA ASN A 134 -9.27 -1.28 12.16
C ASN A 134 -8.74 0.13 11.86
N ILE A 135 -7.48 0.21 11.45
CA ILE A 135 -6.83 1.45 11.02
C ILE A 135 -6.33 1.21 9.60
N LEU A 136 -6.83 1.99 8.64
CA LEU A 136 -6.26 2.02 7.30
C LEU A 136 -4.90 2.70 7.35
N PHE A 137 -3.92 2.05 6.76
CA PHE A 137 -2.53 2.47 6.76
C PHE A 137 -1.94 2.37 5.36
N ASN A 138 -1.38 3.46 4.82
CA ASN A 138 -0.73 3.44 3.52
C ASN A 138 0.61 2.68 3.58
N ILE A 139 0.62 1.42 3.14
CA ILE A 139 1.78 0.54 3.20
C ILE A 139 2.78 0.80 2.07
N ALA A 140 2.30 1.13 0.88
CA ALA A 140 3.12 1.27 -0.32
C ALA A 140 2.55 2.31 -1.28
N ASN A 141 3.44 2.99 -2.01
CA ASN A 141 3.08 3.94 -3.06
C ASN A 141 3.82 3.62 -4.37
N VAL A 142 3.10 3.63 -5.48
CA VAL A 142 3.65 3.52 -6.83
C VAL A 142 3.43 4.84 -7.57
N GLN A 143 4.50 5.47 -8.04
CA GLN A 143 4.36 6.69 -8.85
C GLN A 143 3.80 6.35 -10.23
N LEU A 144 2.65 6.96 -10.57
CA LEU A 144 1.95 6.76 -11.84
C LEU A 144 2.28 7.84 -12.88
N GLY A 145 2.98 8.91 -12.50
CA GLY A 145 3.38 10.01 -13.40
C GLY A 145 2.60 11.30 -13.15
N SER A 146 2.64 12.24 -14.11
CA SER A 146 2.06 13.59 -13.96
C SER A 146 0.67 13.76 -14.59
N SER A 147 0.21 12.75 -15.33
CA SER A 147 -1.11 12.71 -15.96
C SER A 147 -1.55 11.27 -16.07
N ILE A 148 -2.79 10.99 -15.68
CA ILE A 148 -3.39 9.66 -15.75
C ILE A 148 -4.86 9.77 -16.17
N GLN A 149 -5.37 8.70 -16.75
CA GLN A 149 -6.80 8.45 -16.93
C GLN A 149 -7.07 7.00 -16.54
N ILE A 150 -8.01 6.79 -15.62
CA ILE A 150 -8.38 5.46 -15.12
C ILE A 150 -9.74 5.09 -15.69
N PHE A 151 -9.83 3.89 -16.24
CA PHE A 151 -11.03 3.36 -16.89
C PHE A 151 -11.70 2.28 -16.04
N ASP A 152 -10.90 1.44 -15.39
CA ASP A 152 -11.38 0.40 -14.47
C ASP A 152 -10.34 0.12 -13.38
N HIS A 153 -10.78 -0.32 -12.21
CA HIS A 153 -9.90 -0.70 -11.12
C HIS A 153 -10.58 -1.70 -10.17
N LYS A 154 -9.79 -2.66 -9.68
CA LYS A 154 -10.28 -3.69 -8.74
C LYS A 154 -9.16 -4.31 -7.93
N ILE A 155 -9.54 -4.90 -6.80
CA ILE A 155 -8.73 -5.84 -6.03
C ILE A 155 -9.41 -7.20 -6.12
N MET A 156 -8.68 -8.23 -6.55
CA MET A 156 -9.21 -9.58 -6.66
C MET A 156 -8.09 -10.61 -6.49
N ASN A 157 -8.26 -11.56 -5.57
CA ASN A 157 -7.27 -12.59 -5.27
C ASN A 157 -5.87 -11.99 -5.01
N ASN A 158 -5.78 -10.99 -4.12
CA ASN A 158 -4.53 -10.31 -3.75
C ASN A 158 -3.87 -9.47 -4.85
N GLU A 159 -4.43 -9.47 -6.06
CA GLU A 159 -3.96 -8.67 -7.19
C GLU A 159 -4.76 -7.36 -7.29
N ILE A 160 -4.05 -6.26 -7.45
CA ILE A 160 -4.59 -4.94 -7.71
C ILE A 160 -4.45 -4.63 -9.20
N SER A 161 -5.57 -4.48 -9.90
CA SER A 161 -5.60 -4.24 -11.34
C SER A 161 -6.13 -2.83 -11.62
N TYR A 162 -5.42 -2.06 -12.45
CA TYR A 162 -5.86 -0.76 -12.97
C TYR A 162 -5.78 -0.76 -14.50
N ASP A 163 -6.92 -0.60 -15.18
CA ASP A 163 -6.96 -0.24 -16.59
C ASP A 163 -6.81 1.27 -16.71
N MET A 164 -5.65 1.72 -17.19
CA MET A 164 -5.33 3.14 -17.22
C MET A 164 -4.43 3.53 -18.38
N GLN A 165 -4.47 4.82 -18.69
CA GLN A 165 -3.54 5.51 -19.55
C GLN A 165 -2.66 6.43 -18.69
N ILE A 166 -1.34 6.35 -18.88
CA ILE A 166 -0.36 7.21 -18.20
C ILE A 166 0.23 8.20 -19.22
N GLY A 167 -0.01 9.50 -19.03
CA GLY A 167 0.39 10.54 -19.96
C GLY A 167 -0.12 10.28 -21.39
N ASN A 168 0.80 10.26 -22.35
CA ASN A 168 0.49 10.01 -23.77
C ASN A 168 0.71 8.54 -24.18
N SER A 169 0.84 7.62 -23.21
CA SER A 169 0.96 6.19 -23.52
C SER A 169 -0.38 5.60 -23.96
N ALA A 170 -0.34 4.38 -24.52
CA ALA A 170 -1.56 3.63 -24.78
C ALA A 170 -2.21 3.19 -23.46
N GLN A 171 -3.55 3.16 -23.44
CA GLN A 171 -4.32 2.50 -22.40
C GLN A 171 -3.90 1.03 -22.29
N LYS A 172 -3.65 0.57 -21.06
CA LYS A 172 -3.39 -0.84 -20.77
C LYS A 172 -3.74 -1.16 -19.31
N VAL A 173 -3.88 -2.45 -19.05
CA VAL A 173 -4.03 -2.98 -17.69
C VAL A 173 -2.66 -3.09 -17.03
N TYR A 174 -2.55 -2.55 -15.82
CA TYR A 174 -1.41 -2.70 -14.93
C TYR A 174 -1.85 -3.51 -13.72
N ASN A 175 -1.11 -4.58 -13.44
CA ASN A 175 -1.35 -5.44 -12.31
C ASN A 175 -0.25 -5.25 -11.29
N TYR A 176 -0.65 -5.17 -10.03
CA TYR A 176 0.22 -4.98 -8.89
C TYR A 176 -0.06 -6.03 -7.82
N GLU A 177 0.97 -6.41 -7.09
CA GLU A 177 0.90 -7.24 -5.89
C GLU A 177 1.66 -6.54 -4.76
N LEU A 178 1.21 -6.73 -3.53
CA LEU A 178 1.95 -6.26 -2.35
C LEU A 178 2.93 -7.35 -1.91
N PHE A 179 4.22 -7.03 -1.94
CA PHE A 179 5.29 -7.89 -1.43
C PHE A 179 5.97 -7.21 -0.24
N GLY A 180 5.72 -7.73 0.97
CA GLY A 180 6.11 -7.07 2.23
C GLY A 180 5.50 -5.67 2.36
N ASN A 181 6.31 -4.62 2.18
CA ASN A 181 5.88 -3.21 2.19
C ASN A 181 6.09 -2.48 0.85
N GLN A 182 6.20 -3.24 -0.25
CA GLN A 182 6.39 -2.71 -1.60
C GLN A 182 5.30 -3.21 -2.53
N ALA A 183 4.84 -2.35 -3.41
CA ALA A 183 3.99 -2.76 -4.53
C ALA A 183 4.90 -3.11 -5.71
N ILE A 184 4.76 -4.33 -6.23
CA ILE A 184 5.49 -4.82 -7.41
C ILE A 184 4.55 -4.91 -8.60
N THR A 185 5.07 -4.68 -9.81
CA THR A 185 4.31 -4.86 -11.06
C THR A 185 4.50 -6.29 -11.58
N LEU A 186 3.41 -6.93 -12.02
CA LEU A 186 3.39 -8.28 -12.58
C LEU A 186 3.64 -8.31 -14.10
#